data_AF-A0A522A2G5-F1
#
_entry.id   AF-A0A522A2G5-F1
#
_cell.length_a   1.000
_cell.length_b   1.000
_cell.length_c   1.000
_cell.angle_alpha   90.00
_cell.angle_beta   90.00
_cell.angle_gamma   90.00
#
_symmetry.space_group_name_H-M   'P 1'
#
loop_
_entity.id
_entity.type
_entity.pdbx_description
1 polymer ?
#
loop_
_entity_poly.entity_id
_entity_poly.type
_entity_poly.pdbx_seq_one_letter_code
_entity_poly.pdbx_strand_id
1 'polypeptide(L)'
;MKTRICNSMNKSCITRPARYHQTLPWPLRCATWLVIVTQVVSPFSNQLFAADEVPVQKEGESNGEQSTRPKPVTTPQVVAVNRTVPKTEPPSPTATFSENPSDEEIFRARVFAEPLVPFGLSSVAENQALAKALKRFLARKSNDDVNAITEFLELFPNSVWRASLLTDLGIVYRKTGHFSKALAAWEEAWQLGKTAVEPNPRAIVDRAVGELAELNARVGRYERLEPLF
;
A
#
# COMPACT_ATOMS: atom_id res chain seq x y z
N MET A 1 -40.74 17.63 -59.39
CA MET A 1 -41.99 17.30 -58.68
C MET A 1 -41.91 15.83 -58.24
N LYS A 2 -42.06 15.58 -56.93
CA LYS A 2 -42.11 14.29 -56.20
C LYS A 2 -40.81 13.45 -56.09
N THR A 3 -40.09 13.80 -55.02
CA THR A 3 -39.45 12.92 -54.04
C THR A 3 -40.02 11.51 -53.92
N ARG A 4 -39.13 10.53 -53.77
CA ARG A 4 -39.35 9.37 -52.91
C ARG A 4 -38.04 8.97 -52.22
N ILE A 5 -37.98 9.28 -50.92
CA ILE A 5 -37.00 8.79 -49.97
C ILE A 5 -37.50 7.42 -49.50
N CYS A 6 -36.65 6.40 -49.55
CA CYS A 6 -36.70 5.28 -48.60
C CYS A 6 -35.42 4.44 -48.68
N ASN A 7 -34.49 4.77 -47.78
CA ASN A 7 -33.81 3.86 -46.86
C ASN A 7 -33.62 2.39 -47.33
N SER A 8 -32.42 2.09 -47.83
CA SER A 8 -31.95 0.72 -48.03
C SER A 8 -30.69 0.51 -47.20
N MET A 9 -30.92 0.02 -45.98
CA MET A 9 -30.12 -0.99 -45.27
C MET A 9 -28.62 -0.96 -45.61
N ASN A 10 -27.89 -0.21 -44.79
CA ASN A 10 -26.44 -0.26 -44.71
C ASN A 10 -26.03 -1.68 -44.24
N LYS A 11 -25.78 -2.58 -45.20
CA LYS A 11 -25.20 -3.90 -44.94
C LYS A 11 -23.70 -3.70 -44.73
N SER A 12 -23.31 -3.33 -43.50
CA SER A 12 -21.91 -3.40 -43.09
C SER A 12 -21.49 -4.87 -43.06
N CYS A 13 -20.76 -5.30 -44.09
CA CYS A 13 -20.07 -6.58 -44.13
C CYS A 13 -19.12 -6.67 -42.94
N ILE A 14 -19.47 -7.49 -41.94
CA ILE A 14 -18.58 -7.87 -40.85
C ILE A 14 -17.64 -8.95 -41.39
N THR A 15 -16.46 -8.55 -41.86
CA THR A 15 -15.34 -9.45 -42.10
C THR A 15 -14.86 -10.02 -40.76
N ARG A 16 -15.07 -11.32 -40.56
CA ARG A 16 -14.54 -12.07 -39.41
C ARG A 16 -13.01 -11.98 -39.41
N PRO A 17 -12.33 -11.63 -38.29
CA PRO A 17 -10.89 -11.78 -38.21
C PRO A 17 -10.54 -13.27 -38.27
N ALA A 18 -9.59 -13.60 -39.14
CA ALA A 18 -9.02 -14.94 -39.23
C ALA A 18 -8.49 -15.36 -37.86
N ARG A 19 -8.98 -16.49 -37.36
CA ARG A 19 -8.56 -17.11 -36.11
C ARG A 19 -7.13 -17.64 -36.32
N TYR A 20 -6.13 -16.79 -36.10
CA TYR A 20 -4.72 -17.19 -36.10
C TYR A 20 -4.47 -18.10 -34.90
N HIS A 21 -4.55 -19.42 -35.13
CA HIS A 21 -3.90 -20.37 -34.23
C HIS A 21 -2.39 -20.22 -34.44
N GLN A 22 -1.75 -19.35 -33.66
CA GLN A 22 -0.29 -19.33 -33.52
C GLN A 22 0.12 -20.62 -32.82
N THR A 23 0.32 -21.69 -33.59
CA THR A 23 0.98 -22.88 -33.09
C THR A 23 2.45 -22.55 -32.90
N LEU A 24 2.89 -22.50 -31.64
CA LEU A 24 4.28 -22.27 -31.26
C LEU A 24 5.21 -23.21 -32.06
N PRO A 25 6.25 -22.70 -32.74
CA PRO A 25 7.10 -23.50 -33.61
C PRO A 25 7.80 -24.60 -32.82
N TRP A 26 8.01 -25.75 -33.47
CA TRP A 26 8.61 -26.98 -32.92
C TRP A 26 9.76 -26.77 -31.91
N PRO A 27 10.80 -25.95 -32.17
CA PRO A 27 11.90 -25.78 -31.22
C PRO A 27 11.48 -25.18 -29.88
N LEU A 28 10.50 -24.27 -29.87
CA LEU A 28 9.99 -23.65 -28.65
C LEU A 28 9.15 -24.62 -27.81
N ARG A 29 8.46 -25.58 -28.45
CA ARG A 29 7.75 -26.66 -27.76
C ARG A 29 8.72 -27.60 -27.06
N CYS A 30 9.83 -27.94 -27.71
CA CYS A 30 10.88 -28.75 -27.10
C CYS A 30 11.49 -28.03 -25.89
N ALA A 31 11.76 -26.73 -25.98
CA ALA A 31 12.28 -25.94 -24.86
C ALA A 31 11.31 -25.93 -23.66
N THR A 32 10.01 -25.74 -23.89
CA THR A 32 9.00 -25.79 -22.80
C THR A 32 8.93 -27.17 -22.14
N TRP A 33 8.99 -28.25 -22.91
CA TRP A 33 8.99 -29.61 -22.34
C TRP A 33 10.28 -29.91 -21.58
N LEU A 34 11.43 -29.39 -22.03
CA LEU A 34 12.70 -29.55 -21.34
C LEU A 34 12.68 -28.87 -19.96
N VAL A 35 12.12 -27.66 -19.87
CA VAL A 35 11.93 -26.93 -18.59
C VAL A 35 10.99 -27.66 -17.64
N ILE A 36 9.87 -28.20 -18.14
CA ILE A 36 8.91 -28.95 -17.32
C ILE A 36 9.55 -30.23 -16.80
N VAL A 37 10.29 -30.96 -17.63
CA VAL A 37 11.01 -32.18 -17.22
C VAL A 37 12.10 -31.85 -16.20
N THR A 38 12.80 -30.71 -16.32
CA THR A 38 13.80 -30.31 -15.31
C THR A 38 13.18 -30.01 -13.95
N GLN A 39 11.98 -29.43 -13.90
CA GLN A 39 11.28 -29.18 -12.65
C GLN A 39 10.70 -30.45 -11.99
N VAL A 40 10.42 -31.48 -12.78
CA VAL A 40 9.88 -32.77 -12.27
C VAL A 40 11.00 -33.71 -11.82
N VAL A 41 12.16 -33.69 -12.49
CA VAL A 41 13.29 -34.61 -12.20
C VAL A 41 14.23 -34.06 -11.12
N SER A 42 14.25 -32.74 -10.90
CA SER A 42 14.99 -32.12 -9.80
C SER A 42 14.02 -31.53 -8.77
N PRO A 43 13.61 -32.28 -7.73
CA PRO A 43 13.10 -31.61 -6.54
C PRO A 43 14.25 -30.73 -6.05
N PHE A 44 14.07 -29.41 -6.01
CA PHE A 44 14.98 -28.56 -5.28
C PHE A 44 15.01 -29.08 -3.83
N SER A 45 16.06 -29.84 -3.50
CA SER A 45 16.33 -30.27 -2.14
C SER A 45 16.55 -29.02 -1.31
N ASN A 46 15.53 -28.58 -0.59
CA ASN A 46 15.59 -27.55 0.44
C ASN A 46 16.37 -28.06 1.68
N GLN A 47 17.60 -28.51 1.49
CA GLN A 47 18.49 -28.96 2.56
C GLN A 47 19.77 -28.13 2.67
N LEU A 48 19.79 -26.92 2.13
CA LEU A 48 20.91 -25.97 2.34
C LEU A 48 20.94 -25.32 3.74
N PHE A 49 20.04 -25.71 4.66
CA PHE A 49 20.05 -25.29 6.06
C PHE A 49 19.84 -26.46 7.04
N ALA A 50 20.39 -27.64 6.74
CA ALA A 50 20.63 -28.63 7.79
C ALA A 50 22.00 -28.31 8.40
N ALA A 51 22.01 -27.70 9.58
CA ALA A 51 23.22 -27.60 10.38
C ALA A 51 23.56 -29.00 10.88
N ASP A 52 24.53 -29.65 10.24
CA ASP A 52 25.10 -30.88 10.75
C ASP A 52 25.78 -30.58 12.10
N GLU A 53 25.31 -31.24 13.15
CA GLU A 53 26.01 -31.32 14.43
C GLU A 53 27.34 -32.03 14.20
N VAL A 54 28.43 -31.28 14.26
CA VAL A 54 29.79 -31.82 14.17
C VAL A 54 30.03 -32.74 15.37
N PRO A 55 30.38 -34.02 15.15
CA PRO A 55 30.74 -34.92 16.24
C PRO A 55 32.12 -34.53 16.76
N VAL A 56 32.19 -34.18 18.04
CA VAL A 56 33.45 -33.92 18.75
C VAL A 56 34.19 -35.25 18.91
N GLN A 57 35.27 -35.42 18.16
CA GLN A 57 36.26 -36.46 18.42
C GLN A 57 37.23 -36.01 19.52
N LYS A 58 37.55 -36.96 20.41
CA LYS A 58 38.45 -36.79 21.54
C LYS A 58 39.92 -36.97 21.13
N GLU A 59 40.72 -36.18 21.84
CA GLU A 59 42.12 -36.37 22.26
C GLU A 59 43.26 -36.11 21.27
N GLY A 60 44.12 -35.17 21.71
CA GLY A 60 45.38 -34.76 21.12
C GLY A 60 46.05 -33.78 22.08
N GLU A 61 46.70 -34.34 23.09
CA GLU A 61 47.46 -33.70 24.16
C GLU A 61 48.66 -32.90 23.64
N SER A 62 48.89 -31.68 24.18
CA SER A 62 50.21 -31.19 24.63
C SER A 62 50.35 -29.65 24.61
N ASN A 63 50.75 -29.15 25.78
CA ASN A 63 51.49 -27.91 26.06
C ASN A 63 50.75 -26.56 26.03
N GLY A 64 50.28 -26.18 27.22
CA GLY A 64 51.04 -25.21 28.01
C GLY A 64 50.88 -23.74 27.65
N GLU A 65 49.74 -23.15 28.01
CA GLU A 65 49.73 -21.76 28.50
C GLU A 65 48.52 -21.54 29.41
N GLN A 66 48.82 -21.16 30.65
CA GLN A 66 47.85 -21.00 31.72
C GLN A 66 46.99 -19.77 31.45
N SER A 67 45.89 -19.96 30.73
CA SER A 67 44.84 -18.97 30.55
C SER A 67 44.29 -18.57 31.93
N THR A 68 44.61 -17.36 32.36
CA THR A 68 44.02 -16.71 33.53
C THR A 68 42.58 -16.33 33.21
N ARG A 69 41.70 -17.33 33.05
CA ARG A 69 40.26 -17.09 33.01
C ARG A 69 39.86 -16.46 34.36
N PRO A 70 39.36 -15.22 34.41
CA PRO A 70 38.86 -14.66 35.65
C PRO A 70 37.73 -15.55 36.17
N LYS A 71 37.68 -15.72 37.50
CA LYS A 71 36.64 -16.52 38.16
C LYS A 71 35.25 -16.05 37.66
N PRO A 72 34.29 -16.96 37.44
CA PRO A 72 32.97 -16.59 36.97
C PRO A 72 32.38 -15.50 37.87
N VAL A 73 31.95 -14.39 37.26
CA VAL A 73 31.18 -13.37 37.99
C VAL A 73 29.91 -14.05 38.48
N THR A 74 29.84 -14.31 39.78
CA THR A 74 28.64 -14.80 40.42
C THR A 74 27.72 -13.59 40.60
N THR A 75 26.74 -13.45 39.72
CA THR A 75 25.65 -12.49 39.91
C THR A 75 25.04 -12.74 41.29
N PRO A 76 24.92 -11.74 42.19
CA PRO A 76 24.19 -11.93 43.43
C PRO A 76 22.78 -12.43 43.10
N GLN A 77 22.40 -13.56 43.69
CA GLN A 77 21.18 -14.35 43.42
C GLN A 77 19.85 -13.64 43.77
N VAL A 78 19.86 -12.32 43.94
CA VAL A 78 18.67 -11.55 44.31
C VAL A 78 18.62 -10.26 43.51
N VAL A 79 18.33 -10.39 42.21
CA VAL A 79 17.70 -9.28 41.47
C VAL A 79 16.21 -9.54 41.53
N ALA A 80 15.49 -8.77 42.36
CA ALA A 80 14.04 -8.80 42.38
C ALA A 80 13.54 -8.24 41.03
N VAL A 81 13.30 -9.14 40.08
CA VAL A 81 12.78 -8.78 38.75
C VAL A 81 11.43 -8.10 38.96
N ASN A 82 11.33 -6.84 38.54
CA ASN A 82 10.07 -6.12 38.56
C ASN A 82 9.12 -6.74 37.52
N ARG A 83 8.31 -7.72 37.95
CA ARG A 83 7.31 -8.44 37.14
C ARG A 83 5.93 -7.76 37.19
N THR A 84 5.86 -6.52 37.67
CA THR A 84 4.59 -5.80 37.67
C THR A 84 4.36 -5.21 36.28
N VAL A 85 3.26 -5.62 35.65
CA VAL A 85 2.80 -4.98 34.41
C VAL A 85 2.38 -3.56 34.78
N PRO A 86 2.96 -2.52 34.15
CA PRO A 86 2.51 -1.16 34.39
C PRO A 86 1.03 -1.06 34.06
N LYS A 87 0.23 -0.51 34.98
CA LYS A 87 -1.19 -0.25 34.75
C LYS A 87 -1.28 0.85 33.69
N THR A 88 -1.42 0.44 32.44
CA THR A 88 -1.59 1.33 31.30
C THR A 88 -3.08 1.47 31.02
N GLU A 89 -3.54 2.71 30.85
CA GLU A 89 -4.87 2.94 30.33
C GLU A 89 -4.87 2.65 28.82
N PRO A 90 -5.86 1.92 28.30
CA PRO A 90 -5.97 1.71 26.87
C PRO A 90 -6.12 3.05 26.16
N PRO A 91 -5.48 3.25 25.00
CA PRO A 91 -5.59 4.49 24.25
C PRO A 91 -7.06 4.75 23.89
N SER A 92 -7.46 6.02 23.97
CA SER A 92 -8.83 6.43 23.61
C SER A 92 -9.14 5.97 22.16
N PRO A 93 -10.30 5.36 21.91
CA PRO A 93 -10.66 4.86 20.59
C PRO A 93 -11.00 5.97 19.58
N THR A 94 -11.07 7.23 20.01
CA THR A 94 -11.45 8.36 19.17
C THR A 94 -10.40 9.45 19.23
N ALA A 95 -9.95 9.90 18.05
CA ALA A 95 -9.02 11.01 17.94
C ALA A 95 -9.65 12.30 18.48
N THR A 96 -8.92 12.97 19.36
CA THR A 96 -9.27 14.29 19.91
C THR A 96 -8.34 15.34 19.35
N PHE A 97 -8.86 16.53 19.08
CA PHE A 97 -8.08 17.66 18.55
C PHE A 97 -8.16 18.87 19.51
N SER A 98 -7.06 19.60 19.61
CA SER A 98 -6.95 20.88 20.30
C SER A 98 -7.75 21.98 19.58
N GLU A 99 -7.83 23.17 20.20
CA GLU A 99 -8.52 24.32 19.60
C GLU A 99 -7.81 24.85 18.34
N ASN A 100 -6.47 24.76 18.33
CA ASN A 100 -5.60 25.18 17.23
C ASN A 100 -4.69 24.01 16.82
N PRO A 101 -5.22 23.02 16.09
CA PRO A 101 -4.50 21.79 15.81
C PRO A 101 -3.29 22.04 14.91
N SER A 102 -2.16 21.46 15.32
CA SER A 102 -0.91 21.51 14.53
C SER A 102 -0.88 20.41 13.46
N ASP A 103 0.00 20.55 12.47
CA ASP A 103 0.21 19.53 11.43
C ASP A 103 0.60 18.18 12.03
N GLU A 104 1.47 18.22 13.04
CA GLU A 104 1.93 17.03 13.75
C GLU A 104 0.79 16.37 14.53
N GLU A 105 -0.10 17.17 15.13
CA GLU A 105 -1.29 16.65 15.81
C GLU A 105 -2.24 15.95 14.84
N ILE A 106 -2.50 16.56 13.68
CA ILE A 106 -3.33 15.97 12.62
C ILE A 106 -2.68 14.69 12.05
N PHE A 107 -1.37 14.71 11.82
CA PHE A 107 -0.60 13.54 11.37
C PHE A 107 -0.71 12.38 12.37
N ARG A 108 -0.56 12.65 13.68
CA ARG A 108 -0.62 11.64 14.74
C ARG A 108 -2.02 11.12 15.03
N ALA A 109 -3.06 11.84 14.62
CA ALA A 109 -4.45 11.43 14.85
C ALA A 109 -4.83 10.11 14.15
N ARG A 110 -4.12 9.73 13.07
CA ARG A 110 -4.27 8.44 12.36
C ARG A 110 -5.74 8.05 12.10
N VAL A 111 -6.52 9.01 11.61
CA VAL A 111 -7.97 8.86 11.36
C VAL A 111 -8.27 7.86 10.23
N PHE A 112 -7.33 7.71 9.29
CA PHE A 112 -7.47 6.86 8.12
C PHE A 112 -6.44 5.73 8.09
N ALA A 113 -6.39 4.98 6.99
CA ALA A 113 -5.44 3.90 6.81
C ALA A 113 -4.01 4.45 6.65
N GLU A 114 -3.88 5.54 5.90
CA GLU A 114 -2.64 6.30 5.80
C GLU A 114 -2.67 7.49 6.76
N PRO A 115 -1.49 7.96 7.20
CA PRO A 115 -1.42 9.20 7.94
C PRO A 115 -1.65 10.40 7.02
N LEU A 116 -2.36 11.40 7.53
CA LEU A 116 -2.49 12.66 6.80
C LEU A 116 -1.17 13.40 6.84
N VAL A 117 -0.60 13.67 5.66
CA VAL A 117 0.65 14.41 5.47
C VAL A 117 0.34 15.67 4.68
N PRO A 118 0.86 16.85 5.11
CA PRO A 118 0.71 18.08 4.35
C PRO A 118 1.77 18.15 3.23
N PHE A 119 1.37 18.66 2.07
CA PHE A 119 2.22 18.88 0.90
C PHE A 119 2.72 20.34 0.84
N GLY A 120 3.01 20.90 2.00
CA GLY A 120 3.40 22.31 2.16
C GLY A 120 3.10 22.82 3.56
N LEU A 121 3.11 24.15 3.70
CA LEU A 121 2.76 24.80 4.96
C LEU A 121 1.25 24.96 5.06
N SER A 122 0.67 24.41 6.12
CA SER A 122 -0.74 24.61 6.42
C SER A 122 -1.00 25.98 7.05
N SER A 123 -2.27 26.38 7.07
CA SER A 123 -2.73 27.51 7.88
C SER A 123 -3.54 27.04 9.10
N VAL A 124 -3.55 27.84 10.16
CA VAL A 124 -4.32 27.54 11.39
C VAL A 124 -5.81 27.37 11.07
N ALA A 125 -6.37 28.25 10.24
CA ALA A 125 -7.79 28.19 9.85
C ALA A 125 -8.12 26.92 9.06
N GLU A 126 -7.25 26.52 8.14
CA GLU A 126 -7.38 25.27 7.39
C GLU A 126 -7.32 24.05 8.31
N ASN A 127 -6.35 24.01 9.23
CA ASN A 127 -6.21 22.91 10.18
C ASN A 127 -7.41 22.79 11.13
N GLN A 128 -7.96 23.91 11.60
CA GLN A 128 -9.19 23.92 12.38
C GLN A 128 -10.38 23.36 11.60
N ALA A 129 -10.53 23.78 10.33
CA ALA A 129 -11.58 23.29 9.46
C ALA A 129 -11.42 21.79 9.18
N LEU A 130 -10.20 21.32 8.92
CA LEU A 130 -9.89 19.92 8.74
C LEU A 130 -10.20 19.11 10.00
N ALA A 131 -9.75 19.55 11.18
CA ALA A 131 -10.06 18.86 12.44
C ALA A 131 -11.57 18.76 12.70
N LYS A 132 -12.36 19.78 12.33
CA LYS A 132 -13.82 19.72 12.39
C LYS A 132 -14.38 18.67 11.42
N ALA A 133 -13.88 18.62 10.20
CA ALA A 133 -14.25 17.61 9.21
C ALA A 133 -13.90 16.19 9.67
N LEU A 134 -12.70 15.98 10.23
CA LEU A 134 -12.25 14.70 10.77
C LEU A 134 -13.11 14.23 11.95
N LYS A 135 -13.48 15.14 12.87
CA LYS A 135 -14.42 14.81 13.96
C LYS A 135 -15.78 14.35 13.43
N ARG A 136 -16.34 15.06 12.45
CA ARG A 136 -17.61 14.67 11.80
C ARG A 136 -17.48 13.33 11.09
N PHE A 137 -16.38 13.11 10.37
CA PHE A 137 -16.09 11.85 9.71
C PHE A 137 -15.99 10.70 10.71
N LEU A 138 -15.29 10.85 11.84
CA LEU A 138 -15.21 9.83 12.89
C LEU A 138 -16.56 9.52 13.54
N ALA A 139 -17.46 10.51 13.62
CA ALA A 139 -18.80 10.36 14.17
C ALA A 139 -19.83 9.79 13.17
N ARG A 140 -19.41 9.47 11.93
CA ARG A 140 -20.32 8.97 10.88
C ARG A 140 -20.93 7.63 11.26
N LYS A 141 -22.18 7.40 10.82
CA LYS A 141 -22.87 6.13 11.03
C LYS A 141 -22.60 5.12 9.91
N SER A 142 -22.37 5.61 8.70
CA SER A 142 -22.10 4.79 7.52
C SER A 142 -20.63 4.91 7.13
N ASN A 143 -19.99 3.78 6.81
CA ASN A 143 -18.61 3.79 6.33
C ASN A 143 -18.44 4.55 5.00
N ASP A 144 -19.51 4.70 4.24
CA ASP A 144 -19.54 5.40 2.96
C ASP A 144 -19.84 6.91 3.09
N ASP A 145 -20.16 7.37 4.30
CA ASP A 145 -20.41 8.79 4.55
C ASP A 145 -19.10 9.57 4.66
N VAL A 146 -18.61 10.00 3.50
CA VAL A 146 -17.39 10.80 3.33
C VAL A 146 -17.68 12.30 3.23
N ASN A 147 -18.95 12.73 3.39
CA ASN A 147 -19.39 14.08 3.08
C ASN A 147 -18.61 15.15 3.85
N ALA A 148 -18.29 14.89 5.12
CA ALA A 148 -17.51 15.83 5.93
C ALA A 148 -16.13 16.13 5.32
N ILE A 149 -15.51 15.13 4.68
CA ILE A 149 -14.19 15.29 4.04
C ILE A 149 -14.33 15.93 2.67
N THR A 150 -15.34 15.55 1.88
CA THR A 150 -15.55 16.16 0.55
C THR A 150 -15.94 17.62 0.67
N GLU A 151 -16.80 17.99 1.63
CA GLU A 151 -17.12 19.40 1.92
C GLU A 151 -15.87 20.22 2.28
N PHE A 152 -14.93 19.64 3.04
CA PHE A 152 -13.65 20.30 3.33
C PHE A 152 -12.82 20.50 2.06
N LEU A 153 -12.72 19.47 1.20
CA LEU A 153 -11.98 19.54 -0.06
C LEU A 153 -12.60 20.50 -1.09
N GLU A 154 -13.91 20.73 -1.01
CA GLU A 154 -14.61 21.75 -1.80
C GLU A 154 -14.34 23.16 -1.28
N LEU A 155 -14.30 23.34 0.04
CA LEU A 155 -14.02 24.62 0.68
C LEU A 155 -12.55 25.03 0.56
N PHE A 156 -11.63 24.06 0.57
CA PHE A 156 -10.19 24.24 0.44
C PHE A 156 -9.65 23.45 -0.77
N PRO A 157 -9.92 23.89 -2.01
CA PRO A 157 -9.56 23.15 -3.21
C PRO A 157 -8.04 23.01 -3.39
N ASN A 158 -7.26 23.95 -2.86
CA ASN A 158 -5.78 23.94 -2.90
C ASN A 158 -5.18 23.52 -1.55
N SER A 159 -5.92 22.77 -0.72
CA SER A 159 -5.44 22.35 0.59
C SER A 159 -4.13 21.57 0.51
N VAL A 160 -3.20 21.84 1.42
CA VAL A 160 -1.96 21.05 1.54
C VAL A 160 -2.24 19.60 1.94
N TRP A 161 -3.41 19.32 2.50
CA TRP A 161 -3.86 17.99 2.90
C TRP A 161 -4.56 17.21 1.78
N ARG A 162 -4.79 17.85 0.63
CA ARG A 162 -5.64 17.30 -0.44
C ARG A 162 -5.14 15.95 -0.94
N ALA A 163 -3.86 15.81 -1.23
CA ALA A 163 -3.30 14.58 -1.76
C ALA A 163 -3.47 13.40 -0.78
N SER A 164 -3.18 13.60 0.52
CA SER A 164 -3.38 12.55 1.53
C SER A 164 -4.85 12.20 1.75
N LEU A 165 -5.73 13.22 1.82
CA LEU A 165 -7.17 12.98 1.93
C LEU A 165 -7.75 12.24 0.73
N LEU A 166 -7.33 12.57 -0.50
CA LEU A 166 -7.77 11.87 -1.71
C LEU A 166 -7.26 10.42 -1.73
N THR A 167 -6.01 10.18 -1.30
CA THR A 167 -5.46 8.82 -1.17
C THR A 167 -6.33 7.95 -0.25
N ASP A 168 -6.66 8.46 0.94
CA ASP A 168 -7.48 7.73 1.90
C ASP A 168 -8.95 7.63 1.48
N LEU A 169 -9.52 8.68 0.86
CA LEU A 169 -10.87 8.60 0.29
C LEU A 169 -10.95 7.53 -0.79
N GLY A 170 -9.93 7.38 -1.62
CA GLY A 170 -9.88 6.29 -2.60
C GLY A 170 -9.93 4.91 -1.94
N ILE A 171 -9.24 4.74 -0.81
CA ILE A 171 -9.28 3.50 -0.01
C ILE A 171 -10.68 3.28 0.56
N VAL A 172 -11.33 4.32 1.10
CA VAL A 172 -12.70 4.24 1.61
C VAL A 172 -13.66 3.86 0.48
N TYR A 173 -13.61 4.55 -0.66
CA TYR A 173 -14.45 4.27 -1.83
C TYR A 173 -14.28 2.84 -2.34
N ARG A 174 -13.04 2.33 -2.42
CA ARG A 174 -12.80 0.94 -2.81
C ARG A 174 -13.45 -0.03 -1.83
N LYS A 175 -13.34 0.23 -0.52
CA LYS A 175 -13.94 -0.60 0.54
C LYS A 175 -15.47 -0.57 0.52
N THR A 176 -16.08 0.52 0.06
CA THR A 176 -17.55 0.67 -0.03
C THR A 176 -18.12 0.38 -1.41
N GLY A 177 -17.28 -0.03 -2.38
CA GLY A 177 -17.70 -0.50 -3.71
C GLY A 177 -17.74 0.57 -4.80
N HIS A 178 -17.32 1.80 -4.52
CA HIS A 178 -17.31 2.91 -5.49
C HIS A 178 -16.00 2.98 -6.29
N PHE A 179 -15.70 1.96 -7.08
CA PHE A 179 -14.41 1.85 -7.79
C PHE A 179 -14.10 3.03 -8.72
N SER A 180 -15.09 3.58 -9.41
CA SER A 180 -14.88 4.75 -10.28
C SER A 180 -14.45 5.99 -9.49
N LYS A 181 -15.03 6.20 -8.30
CA LYS A 181 -14.61 7.29 -7.40
C LYS A 181 -13.23 7.05 -6.82
N ALA A 182 -12.92 5.79 -6.47
CA ALA A 182 -11.60 5.41 -5.98
C ALA A 182 -10.50 5.71 -7.00
N LEU A 183 -10.70 5.27 -8.25
CA LEU A 183 -9.77 5.55 -9.35
C LEU A 183 -9.58 7.05 -9.59
N ALA A 184 -10.66 7.84 -9.57
CA ALA A 184 -10.58 9.29 -9.74
C ALA A 184 -9.79 9.97 -8.62
N ALA A 185 -10.04 9.57 -7.36
CA ALA A 185 -9.34 10.13 -6.20
C ALA A 185 -7.84 9.82 -6.21
N TRP A 186 -7.46 8.57 -6.50
CA TRP A 186 -6.04 8.20 -6.57
C TRP A 186 -5.31 8.80 -7.77
N GLU A 187 -5.98 8.91 -8.92
CA GLU A 187 -5.43 9.62 -10.08
C GLU A 187 -5.11 11.07 -9.71
N GLU A 188 -6.04 11.78 -9.08
CA GLU A 188 -5.83 13.17 -8.68
C GLU A 188 -4.72 13.29 -7.62
N ALA A 189 -4.71 12.43 -6.60
CA ALA A 189 -3.65 12.40 -5.60
C ALA A 189 -2.26 12.16 -6.22
N TRP A 190 -2.17 11.24 -7.20
CA TRP A 190 -0.95 10.99 -7.96
C TRP A 190 -0.51 12.21 -8.75
N GLN A 191 -1.41 12.88 -9.48
CA GLN A 191 -1.08 14.08 -10.26
C GLN A 191 -0.58 15.22 -9.37
N LEU A 192 -1.19 15.43 -8.19
CA LEU A 192 -0.80 16.48 -7.25
C LEU A 192 0.62 16.31 -6.70
N GLY A 193 1.07 15.06 -6.56
CA GLY A 193 2.34 14.76 -5.91
C GLY A 193 3.41 14.12 -6.79
N LYS A 194 3.20 14.10 -8.11
CA LYS A 194 4.18 13.53 -9.08
C LYS A 194 5.60 14.04 -8.90
N THR A 195 5.74 15.31 -8.51
CA THR A 195 7.02 15.99 -8.31
C THR A 195 7.42 16.09 -6.84
N ALA A 196 6.70 15.46 -5.92
CA ALA A 196 7.05 15.47 -4.49
C ALA A 196 8.39 14.75 -4.28
N VAL A 197 9.30 15.42 -3.57
CA VAL A 197 10.65 14.91 -3.28
C VAL A 197 10.79 14.56 -1.81
N GLU A 198 10.05 15.24 -0.94
CA GLU A 198 10.06 15.02 0.49
C GLU A 198 9.55 13.60 0.81
N PRO A 199 10.23 12.85 1.71
CA PRO A 199 9.91 11.44 1.95
C PRO A 199 8.46 11.18 2.36
N ASN A 200 7.88 12.03 3.21
CA ASN A 200 6.52 11.85 3.71
C ASN A 200 5.46 12.08 2.62
N PRO A 201 5.41 13.24 1.93
CA PRO A 201 4.56 13.42 0.76
C PRO A 201 4.78 12.36 -0.32
N ARG A 202 6.03 12.00 -0.61
CA ARG A 202 6.36 10.96 -1.60
C ARG A 202 5.72 9.62 -1.27
N ALA A 203 5.75 9.20 0.00
CA ALA A 203 5.13 7.95 0.43
C ALA A 203 3.60 7.93 0.18
N ILE A 204 2.91 9.05 0.38
CA ILE A 204 1.47 9.18 0.08
C ILE A 204 1.19 9.03 -1.41
N VAL A 205 2.05 9.59 -2.26
CA VAL A 205 1.92 9.50 -3.73
C VAL A 205 2.21 8.08 -4.21
N ASP A 206 3.26 7.45 -3.67
CA ASP A 206 3.60 6.07 -3.99
C ASP A 206 2.48 5.11 -3.57
N ARG A 207 1.83 5.39 -2.43
CA ARG A 207 0.63 4.67 -2.01
C ARG A 207 -0.53 4.84 -2.99
N ALA A 208 -0.81 6.07 -3.42
CA ALA A 208 -1.89 6.37 -4.36
C ALA A 208 -1.65 5.70 -5.73
N VAL A 209 -0.46 5.82 -6.30
CA VAL A 209 -0.14 5.21 -7.61
C VAL A 209 -0.14 3.68 -7.53
N GLY A 210 0.25 3.09 -6.40
CA GLY A 210 0.17 1.66 -6.16
C GLY A 210 -1.27 1.14 -6.18
N GLU A 211 -2.19 1.78 -5.43
CA GLU A 211 -3.61 1.42 -5.42
C GLU A 211 -4.27 1.67 -6.80
N LEU A 212 -3.90 2.77 -7.47
CA LEU A 212 -4.35 3.08 -8.83
C LEU A 212 -3.93 2.00 -9.83
N ALA A 213 -2.65 1.60 -9.81
CA ALA A 213 -2.12 0.54 -10.68
C ALA A 213 -2.81 -0.80 -10.39
N GLU A 214 -2.91 -1.18 -9.11
CA GLU A 214 -3.56 -2.42 -8.69
C GLU A 214 -5.00 -2.49 -9.19
N LEU A 215 -5.79 -1.44 -8.95
CA LEU A 215 -7.20 -1.45 -9.31
C LEU A 215 -7.41 -1.42 -10.83
N ASN A 216 -6.63 -0.63 -11.58
CA ASN A 216 -6.68 -0.64 -13.05
C ASN A 216 -6.36 -2.04 -13.62
N ALA A 217 -5.33 -2.71 -13.09
CA ALA A 217 -4.98 -4.07 -13.51
C ALA A 217 -6.11 -5.08 -13.22
N ARG A 218 -6.76 -4.98 -12.05
CA ARG A 218 -7.86 -5.87 -11.66
C ARG A 218 -9.11 -5.71 -12.53
N VAL A 219 -9.38 -4.49 -13.01
CA VAL A 219 -10.53 -4.23 -13.90
C VAL A 219 -10.18 -4.30 -15.39
N GLY A 220 -8.98 -4.78 -15.73
CA GLY A 220 -8.55 -5.01 -17.11
C GLY A 220 -8.17 -3.74 -17.90
N ARG A 221 -7.97 -2.61 -17.23
CA ARG A 221 -7.58 -1.32 -17.84
C ARG A 221 -6.07 -1.18 -17.95
N TYR A 222 -5.44 -2.11 -18.66
CA TYR A 222 -3.97 -2.18 -18.75
C TYR A 222 -3.36 -0.97 -19.47
N GLU A 223 -4.11 -0.34 -20.39
CA GLU A 223 -3.72 0.89 -21.08
C GLU A 223 -3.49 2.07 -20.12
N ARG A 224 -4.02 1.99 -18.89
CA ARG A 224 -3.84 3.00 -17.85
C ARG A 224 -2.56 2.82 -17.04
N LEU A 225 -1.84 1.70 -17.19
CA LEU A 225 -0.64 1.39 -16.40
C LEU A 225 0.62 2.02 -16.99
N GLU A 226 0.76 2.07 -18.32
CA GLU A 226 1.94 2.65 -18.96
C GLU A 226 2.28 4.09 -18.51
N PRO A 227 1.33 5.04 -18.39
CA PRO A 227 1.68 6.39 -17.96
C PRO A 227 2.12 6.49 -16.50
N LEU A 228 2.01 5.42 -15.70
CA LEU A 228 2.35 5.42 -14.27
C LEU A 228 3.84 5.18 -14.00
N PHE A 229 4.58 4.59 -14.95
CA PHE A 229 5.96 4.11 -14.76
C PHE A 229 6.89 4.40 -15.94
#